data_AF-A0A1M4Z7S5-F1
#
_entry.id   AF-A0A1M4Z7S5-F1
#
_cell.length_a   1.000
_cell.length_b   1.000
_cell.length_c   1.000
_cell.angle_alpha   90.00
_cell.angle_beta   90.00
_cell.angle_gamma   90.00
#
_symmetry.space_group_name_H-M   'P 1'
#
loop_
_entity.id
_entity.type
_entity.pdbx_description
1 polymer ?
#
loop_
_entity_poly.entity_id
_entity_poly.type
_entity_poly.pdbx_seq_one_letter_code
_entity_poly.pdbx_strand_id
1 'polypeptide(L)'
;MKLNSIKNALLLVVSLPLLLACDKNDYLDIDASERPPLNAKVKFINARATAVPVHFWDFTRQVTTVTVTRNGSTAYLDTQYGKVQYNLTEGTGTTYKASYVFGGSATFVQETNTSSFSGPNGPIATYYHTLFAVPKLKPSTLNPGNTDSLILVYDDLTAPSAGKVKLRFANFVTRAGTVDLAYVGGASIFTSVGYGSFGEQTIIPYTNGKSPENIPGLSWRTLGPFKEINAGTGQNLEVRNNTGGVVLPVTGLRGINFEAGKIYTIFINNVNGDLNFNATVVAQDL
;
A
#
# COMPACT_ATOMS: atom_id res chain seq x y z
N MET A 1 5.74 -80.53 -2.53
CA MET A 1 6.71 -79.47 -2.88
C MET A 1 5.90 -78.31 -3.48
N LYS A 2 6.01 -77.11 -2.90
CA LYS A 2 5.15 -75.93 -3.17
C LYS A 2 5.42 -75.29 -4.55
N LEU A 3 4.39 -74.74 -5.19
CA LEU A 3 4.19 -73.31 -5.53
C LEU A 3 2.94 -73.18 -6.47
N ASN A 4 1.86 -72.51 -6.02
CA ASN A 4 1.40 -71.16 -6.42
C ASN A 4 1.05 -70.96 -7.91
N SER A 5 -0.17 -70.50 -8.23
CA SER A 5 -0.43 -69.07 -8.53
C SER A 5 -1.86 -68.76 -9.04
N ILE A 6 -2.36 -67.60 -8.57
CA ILE A 6 -3.32 -66.65 -9.18
C ILE A 6 -4.80 -67.07 -9.28
N LYS A 7 -5.62 -66.52 -8.37
CA LYS A 7 -7.05 -66.28 -8.57
C LYS A 7 -7.29 -64.78 -8.74
N ASN A 8 -7.87 -64.40 -9.88
CA ASN A 8 -8.40 -63.07 -10.15
C ASN A 8 -9.61 -62.81 -9.24
N ALA A 9 -9.56 -61.74 -8.43
CA ALA A 9 -10.73 -61.21 -7.74
C ALA A 9 -11.03 -59.82 -8.33
N LEU A 10 -12.17 -59.75 -9.02
CA LEU A 10 -12.78 -58.55 -9.59
C LEU A 10 -13.31 -57.70 -8.43
N LEU A 11 -12.66 -56.57 -8.12
CA LEU A 11 -13.18 -55.59 -7.16
C LEU A 11 -14.04 -54.56 -7.90
N LEU A 12 -15.35 -54.59 -7.66
CA LEU A 12 -16.30 -53.59 -8.10
C LEU A 12 -16.13 -52.35 -7.20
N VAL A 13 -15.50 -51.29 -7.71
CA VAL A 13 -15.43 -49.99 -7.02
C VAL A 13 -16.74 -49.26 -7.26
N VAL A 14 -17.61 -49.25 -6.25
CA VAL A 14 -18.79 -48.39 -6.20
C VAL A 14 -18.30 -46.97 -5.93
N SER A 15 -18.21 -46.16 -6.97
CA SER A 15 -17.97 -44.72 -6.87
C SER A 15 -19.24 -44.05 -6.32
N LEU A 16 -19.23 -43.69 -5.04
CA LEU A 16 -20.24 -42.84 -4.41
C LEU A 16 -19.97 -41.38 -4.82
N PRO A 17 -20.86 -40.67 -5.53
CA PRO A 17 -20.72 -39.24 -5.70
C PRO A 17 -21.13 -38.54 -4.39
N LEU A 18 -20.15 -38.01 -3.65
CA LEU A 18 -20.38 -37.04 -2.59
C LEU A 18 -20.92 -35.76 -3.24
N LEU A 19 -22.25 -35.65 -3.30
CA LEU A 19 -22.95 -34.40 -3.53
C LEU A 19 -22.68 -33.50 -2.32
N LEU A 20 -21.67 -32.65 -2.41
CA LEU A 20 -21.54 -31.49 -1.54
C LEU A 20 -22.70 -30.55 -1.88
N ALA A 21 -23.78 -30.67 -1.13
CA ALA A 21 -24.82 -29.66 -1.10
C ALA A 21 -24.19 -28.34 -0.64
N CYS A 22 -24.15 -27.35 -1.53
CA CYS A 22 -24.09 -25.97 -1.11
C CYS A 22 -25.43 -25.64 -0.46
N ASP A 23 -25.56 -25.89 0.85
CA ASP A 23 -26.65 -25.28 1.61
C ASP A 23 -26.41 -23.77 1.59
N LYS A 24 -27.32 -23.07 0.92
CA LYS A 24 -27.50 -21.62 1.04
C LYS A 24 -28.10 -21.31 2.41
N ASN A 25 -27.42 -21.68 3.48
CA ASN A 25 -27.76 -21.16 4.80
C ASN A 25 -27.38 -19.69 4.83
N ASP A 26 -28.40 -18.90 5.11
CA ASP A 26 -28.51 -17.50 4.81
C ASP A 26 -27.41 -16.67 5.49
N TYR A 27 -26.95 -15.64 4.78
CA TYR A 27 -26.10 -14.59 5.32
C TYR A 27 -26.66 -13.92 6.60
N LEU A 28 -27.93 -14.19 6.94
CA LEU A 28 -28.64 -13.70 8.12
C LEU A 28 -28.82 -14.75 9.23
N ASP A 29 -28.59 -16.04 8.97
CA ASP A 29 -28.84 -17.14 9.91
C ASP A 29 -27.60 -17.61 10.69
N ILE A 30 -26.47 -16.92 10.51
CA ILE A 30 -25.26 -17.14 11.33
C ILE A 30 -25.32 -16.23 12.55
N ASP A 31 -25.23 -16.82 13.74
CA ASP A 31 -25.14 -16.10 15.00
C ASP A 31 -24.02 -15.07 14.95
N ALA A 32 -24.32 -13.84 15.37
CA ALA A 32 -23.36 -12.74 15.28
C ALA A 32 -22.05 -13.03 16.06
N SER A 33 -22.12 -13.85 17.12
CA SER A 33 -20.97 -14.31 17.91
C SER A 33 -20.11 -15.37 17.21
N GLU A 34 -20.64 -16.04 16.19
CA GLU A 34 -19.92 -17.07 15.42
C GLU A 34 -19.22 -16.49 14.19
N ARG A 35 -19.46 -15.21 13.89
CA ARG A 35 -18.79 -14.53 12.77
C ARG A 35 -17.32 -14.25 13.12
N PRO A 36 -16.37 -14.67 12.28
CA PRO A 36 -14.97 -14.29 12.46
C PRO A 36 -14.83 -12.76 12.54
N PRO A 37 -13.92 -12.24 13.38
CA PRO A 37 -13.70 -10.81 13.47
C PRO A 37 -13.29 -10.26 12.11
N LEU A 38 -14.08 -9.33 11.58
CA LEU A 38 -13.76 -8.60 10.36
C LEU A 38 -12.74 -7.52 10.68
N ASN A 39 -11.55 -7.64 10.10
CA ASN A 39 -10.50 -6.65 10.22
C ASN A 39 -10.01 -6.27 8.82
N ALA A 40 -9.57 -5.03 8.67
CA ALA A 40 -8.72 -4.67 7.56
C ALA A 40 -7.26 -5.01 7.92
N LYS A 41 -6.47 -5.40 6.92
CA LYS A 41 -5.04 -5.65 7.08
C LYS A 41 -4.28 -4.43 6.60
N VAL A 42 -3.48 -3.82 7.48
CA VAL A 42 -2.75 -2.59 7.16
C VAL A 42 -1.27 -2.71 7.50
N LYS A 43 -0.41 -2.47 6.50
CA LYS A 43 1.01 -2.23 6.69
C LYS A 43 1.24 -0.75 6.96
N PHE A 44 2.01 -0.43 8.00
CA PHE A 44 2.32 0.95 8.35
C PHE A 44 3.74 1.29 7.92
N ILE A 45 3.92 2.45 7.29
CA ILE A 45 5.22 2.93 6.80
C ILE A 45 5.45 4.35 7.30
N ASN A 46 6.61 4.58 7.93
CA ASN A 46 7.03 5.93 8.35
C ASN A 46 7.94 6.54 7.27
N ALA A 47 7.34 7.19 6.28
CA ALA A 47 8.06 7.88 5.20
C ALA A 47 8.25 9.39 5.47
N ARG A 48 8.15 9.82 6.74
CA ARG A 48 8.27 11.23 7.13
C ARG A 48 9.67 11.80 6.90
N ALA A 49 9.75 13.13 6.88
CA ALA A 49 11.02 13.84 6.84
C ALA A 49 11.78 13.78 8.18
N THR A 50 11.05 13.60 9.29
CA THR A 50 11.59 13.51 10.66
C THR A 50 12.12 12.11 10.95
N ALA A 51 13.32 12.02 11.56
CA ALA A 51 13.94 10.73 11.92
C ALA A 51 13.31 10.06 13.16
N VAL A 52 12.47 10.78 13.90
CA VAL A 52 11.82 10.30 15.12
C VAL A 52 10.88 9.11 14.81
N PRO A 53 11.04 7.96 15.47
CA PRO A 53 10.15 6.82 15.33
C PRO A 53 8.72 7.11 15.81
N VAL A 54 7.76 6.39 15.26
CA VAL A 54 6.33 6.66 15.48
C VAL A 54 5.55 5.44 15.93
N HIS A 55 4.44 5.68 16.61
CA HIS A 55 3.37 4.71 16.73
C HIS A 55 2.17 5.13 15.87
N PHE A 56 1.50 4.14 15.29
CA PHE A 56 0.23 4.30 14.60
C PHE A 56 -0.92 3.80 15.44
N TRP A 57 -2.04 4.51 15.33
CA TRP A 57 -3.25 4.28 16.09
C TRP A 57 -4.45 4.25 15.15
N ASP A 58 -5.46 3.44 15.46
CA ASP A 58 -6.80 3.60 14.90
C ASP A 58 -7.76 4.07 15.99
N PHE A 59 -8.40 5.22 15.75
CA PHE A 59 -9.07 5.98 16.80
C PHE A 59 -8.15 6.16 18.02
N THR A 60 -8.50 5.55 19.15
CA THR A 60 -7.74 5.62 20.40
C THR A 60 -6.91 4.37 20.69
N ARG A 61 -6.94 3.36 19.81
CA ARG A 61 -6.21 2.10 20.00
C ARG A 61 -4.87 2.15 19.30
N GLN A 62 -3.79 1.88 20.04
CA GLN A 62 -2.46 1.76 19.46
C GLN A 62 -2.38 0.46 18.66
N VAL A 63 -2.12 0.55 17.36
CA VAL A 63 -2.03 -0.63 16.48
C VAL A 63 -0.61 -1.19 16.50
N THR A 64 0.39 -0.30 16.42
CA THR A 64 1.81 -0.71 16.44
C THR A 64 2.32 -0.86 17.86
N THR A 65 2.75 -2.05 18.26
CA THR A 65 3.33 -2.31 19.59
C THR A 65 4.81 -1.91 19.68
N VAL A 66 5.51 -1.85 18.55
CA VAL A 66 6.88 -1.35 18.42
C VAL A 66 6.86 -0.08 17.57
N THR A 67 7.75 0.87 17.86
CA THR A 67 7.86 2.09 17.06
C THR A 67 8.35 1.78 15.64
N VAL A 68 7.78 2.46 14.66
CA VAL A 68 8.20 2.38 13.26
C VAL A 68 9.24 3.46 13.02
N THR A 69 10.50 3.05 12.84
CA THR A 69 11.60 3.96 12.51
C THR A 69 11.38 4.62 11.15
N ARG A 70 12.04 5.75 10.89
CA ARG A 70 11.99 6.39 9.57
C ARG A 70 12.44 5.41 8.49
N ASN A 71 11.68 5.36 7.40
CA ASN A 71 11.80 4.43 6.30
C ASN A 71 11.61 2.95 6.66
N GLY A 72 11.18 2.68 7.90
CA GLY A 72 10.76 1.36 8.35
C GLY A 72 9.31 1.06 7.98
N SER A 73 8.97 -0.23 8.06
CA SER A 73 7.60 -0.71 7.88
C SER A 73 7.27 -1.83 8.85
N THR A 74 5.99 -2.08 9.06
CA THR A 74 5.49 -3.23 9.83
C THR A 74 5.20 -4.44 8.92
N ALA A 75 4.89 -5.58 9.53
CA ALA A 75 4.03 -6.58 8.89
C ALA A 75 2.60 -6.00 8.71
N TYR A 76 1.73 -6.71 8.00
CA TYR A 76 0.31 -6.36 7.98
C TYR A 76 -0.32 -6.60 9.36
N LEU A 77 -0.90 -5.57 9.96
CA LEU A 77 -1.55 -5.63 11.27
C LEU A 77 -3.07 -5.48 11.12
N ASP A 78 -3.80 -6.02 12.08
CA ASP A 78 -5.27 -5.89 12.13
C ASP A 78 -5.70 -4.49 12.58
N THR A 79 -6.49 -3.84 11.73
CA THR A 79 -7.13 -2.54 12.00
C THR A 79 -8.63 -2.60 11.86
N GLN A 80 -9.29 -1.58 12.40
CA GLN A 80 -10.69 -1.27 12.08
C GLN A 80 -10.87 -1.09 10.56
N TYR A 81 -12.11 -1.26 10.10
CA TYR A 81 -12.51 -1.13 8.69
C TYR A 81 -13.71 -0.18 8.55
N GLY A 82 -14.03 0.22 7.31
CA GLY A 82 -15.06 1.21 7.00
C GLY A 82 -14.55 2.64 7.20
N LYS A 83 -15.29 3.46 7.95
CA LYS A 83 -14.85 4.82 8.29
C LYS A 83 -13.91 4.77 9.48
N VAL A 84 -12.62 5.02 9.27
CA VAL A 84 -11.58 4.87 10.31
C VAL A 84 -10.74 6.13 10.41
N GLN A 85 -10.49 6.56 11.64
CA GLN A 85 -9.48 7.59 11.92
C GLN A 85 -8.14 6.92 12.21
N TYR A 86 -7.09 7.27 11.48
CA TYR A 86 -5.72 6.91 11.82
C TYR A 86 -4.99 8.09 12.42
N ASN A 87 -4.22 7.82 13.48
CA ASN A 87 -3.42 8.82 14.19
C ASN A 87 -1.96 8.39 14.31
N LEU A 88 -1.10 9.38 14.54
CA LEU A 88 0.35 9.21 14.66
C LEU A 88 0.85 9.87 15.95
N THR A 89 1.62 9.14 16.76
CA THR A 89 2.39 9.72 17.88
C THR A 89 3.89 9.48 17.69
N GLU A 90 4.73 10.25 18.36
CA GLU A 90 6.18 10.12 18.31
C GLU A 90 6.72 9.51 19.61
N GLY A 91 7.55 8.47 19.48
CA GLY A 91 8.15 7.79 20.64
C GLY A 91 7.12 7.42 21.71
N THR A 92 7.38 7.82 22.95
CA THR A 92 6.46 7.64 24.10
C THR A 92 5.50 8.82 24.30
N GLY A 93 5.47 9.78 23.36
CA GLY A 93 4.60 10.94 23.43
C GLY A 93 3.13 10.57 23.26
N THR A 94 2.25 11.36 23.89
CA THR A 94 0.80 11.14 23.89
C THR A 94 0.04 12.06 22.93
N THR A 95 0.72 13.06 22.36
CA THR A 95 0.10 14.03 21.43
C THR A 95 0.13 13.51 19.99
N TYR A 96 -1.01 13.55 19.32
CA TYR A 96 -1.10 13.23 17.90
C TYR A 96 -0.39 14.27 17.03
N LYS A 97 0.53 13.81 16.18
CA LYS A 97 1.22 14.61 15.15
C LYS A 97 0.44 14.68 13.85
N ALA A 98 -0.33 13.62 13.57
CA ALA A 98 -1.25 13.49 12.45
C ALA A 98 -2.50 12.74 12.92
N SER A 99 -3.66 13.10 12.38
CA SER A 99 -4.97 12.53 12.73
C SER A 99 -5.94 12.71 11.56
N TYR A 100 -6.27 11.62 10.86
CA TYR A 100 -7.02 11.69 9.60
C TYR A 100 -8.04 10.57 9.46
N VAL A 101 -9.21 10.93 8.91
CA VAL A 101 -10.32 9.99 8.66
C VAL A 101 -10.32 9.53 7.22
N PHE A 102 -10.38 8.22 7.02
CA PHE A 102 -10.57 7.55 5.72
C PHE A 102 -11.94 6.87 5.69
N GLY A 103 -12.59 6.81 4.53
CA GLY A 103 -13.92 6.19 4.39
C GLY A 103 -15.09 7.06 4.85
N GLY A 104 -14.82 8.33 5.17
CA GLY A 104 -15.84 9.29 5.62
C GLY A 104 -16.27 10.31 4.57
N SER A 105 -15.77 10.19 3.34
CA SER A 105 -16.01 11.13 2.24
C SER A 105 -16.55 10.38 1.02
N ALA A 106 -17.27 11.06 0.14
CA ALA A 106 -17.54 10.55 -1.21
C ALA A 106 -16.45 10.99 -2.21
N THR A 107 -15.55 11.88 -1.77
CA THR A 107 -14.50 12.49 -2.57
C THR A 107 -13.11 12.18 -2.00
N PHE A 108 -12.15 11.96 -2.89
CA PHE A 108 -10.73 11.95 -2.59
C PHE A 108 -10.26 13.39 -2.48
N VAL A 109 -9.87 13.78 -1.28
CA VAL A 109 -9.34 15.11 -1.02
C VAL A 109 -7.83 15.01 -1.13
N GLN A 110 -7.28 15.57 -2.20
CA GLN A 110 -5.85 15.83 -2.27
C GLN A 110 -5.48 16.85 -1.18
N GLU A 111 -4.26 16.74 -0.65
CA GLU A 111 -3.78 17.60 0.40
C GLU A 111 -3.89 19.12 0.07
N THR A 112 -4.42 19.87 1.05
CA THR A 112 -4.54 21.33 1.03
C THR A 112 -3.79 21.95 2.23
N ASN A 113 -3.76 23.28 2.32
CA ASN A 113 -3.24 23.98 3.50
C ASN A 113 -4.19 23.91 4.71
N THR A 114 -5.37 23.32 4.57
CA THR A 114 -6.38 23.18 5.64
C THR A 114 -6.79 21.74 5.89
N SER A 115 -6.50 20.82 4.97
CA SER A 115 -6.86 19.39 5.01
C SER A 115 -5.72 18.54 4.43
N SER A 116 -5.65 17.26 4.79
CA SER A 116 -4.68 16.34 4.18
C SER A 116 -5.34 15.26 3.34
N PHE A 117 -4.56 14.30 2.84
CA PHE A 117 -5.10 13.20 2.05
C PHE A 117 -6.14 12.45 2.87
N SER A 118 -7.39 12.55 2.43
CA SER A 118 -8.50 11.76 2.94
C SER A 118 -9.23 11.17 1.75
N GLY A 119 -9.41 9.85 1.79
CA GLY A 119 -10.00 9.09 0.70
C GLY A 119 -11.48 8.79 0.95
N PRO A 120 -12.28 8.64 -0.11
CA PRO A 120 -13.67 8.23 0.03
C PRO A 120 -13.79 6.78 0.47
N ASN A 121 -12.76 6.00 0.17
CA ASN A 121 -12.68 4.60 0.53
C ASN A 121 -11.78 4.48 1.76
N GLY A 122 -12.35 3.98 2.85
CA GLY A 122 -11.61 3.61 4.04
C GLY A 122 -11.10 2.18 3.96
N PRO A 123 -10.35 1.73 4.96
CA PRO A 123 -9.87 0.36 5.00
C PRO A 123 -11.04 -0.64 4.86
N ILE A 124 -10.94 -1.62 3.97
CA ILE A 124 -11.99 -2.62 3.72
C ILE A 124 -11.62 -3.92 4.46
N ALA A 125 -12.59 -4.53 5.15
CA ALA A 125 -12.37 -5.82 5.80
C ALA A 125 -11.88 -6.85 4.78
N THR A 126 -10.97 -7.74 5.20
CA THR A 126 -10.34 -8.79 4.37
C THR A 126 -9.45 -8.31 3.21
N TYR A 127 -9.29 -7.00 3.01
CA TYR A 127 -8.34 -6.43 2.05
C TYR A 127 -7.06 -5.96 2.73
N TYR A 128 -5.99 -5.89 1.95
CA TYR A 128 -4.69 -5.39 2.35
C TYR A 128 -4.51 -3.93 1.94
N HIS A 129 -3.87 -3.15 2.80
CA HIS A 129 -3.65 -1.74 2.60
C HIS A 129 -2.27 -1.34 3.14
N THR A 130 -1.71 -0.27 2.59
CA THR A 130 -0.56 0.39 3.19
C THR A 130 -0.96 1.79 3.63
N LEU A 131 -0.68 2.15 4.88
CA LEU A 131 -0.79 3.49 5.42
C LEU A 131 0.59 4.12 5.55
N PHE A 132 0.84 5.19 4.80
CA PHE A 132 2.06 5.97 4.87
C PHE A 132 1.87 7.18 5.77
N ALA A 133 2.79 7.39 6.71
CA ALA A 133 3.05 8.72 7.28
C ALA A 133 4.07 9.45 6.40
N VAL A 134 3.71 10.62 5.89
CA VAL A 134 4.50 11.38 4.91
C VAL A 134 4.66 12.84 5.35
N PRO A 135 5.70 13.56 4.91
CA PRO A 135 5.79 15.00 5.17
C PRO A 135 4.69 15.72 4.39
N LYS A 136 4.04 16.70 4.98
CA LYS A 136 2.99 17.50 4.35
C LYS A 136 3.57 18.37 3.21
N LEU A 137 2.99 18.31 2.01
CA LEU A 137 3.27 19.19 0.87
C LEU A 137 2.88 20.65 1.15
N LYS A 138 1.72 20.88 1.76
CA LYS A 138 1.17 22.21 2.05
C LYS A 138 1.05 22.39 3.57
N PRO A 139 1.98 23.12 4.21
CA PRO A 139 1.91 23.40 5.64
C PRO A 139 0.53 23.91 6.05
N SER A 140 0.04 23.46 7.20
CA SER A 140 -1.29 23.84 7.64
C SER A 140 -1.32 25.30 8.10
N THR A 141 -2.29 26.07 7.62
CA THR A 141 -2.54 27.43 8.15
C THR A 141 -3.32 27.42 9.46
N LEU A 142 -4.04 26.33 9.76
CA LEU A 142 -4.85 26.18 10.98
C LEU A 142 -4.05 25.59 12.15
N ASN A 143 -3.09 24.72 11.84
CA ASN A 143 -2.17 24.16 12.83
C ASN A 143 -0.75 24.11 12.25
N PRO A 144 0.01 25.22 12.31
CA PRO A 144 1.36 25.30 11.73
C PRO A 144 2.35 24.25 12.26
N GLY A 145 2.09 23.68 13.44
CA GLY A 145 2.89 22.59 14.00
C GLY A 145 2.61 21.21 13.40
N ASN A 146 1.55 21.06 12.60
CA ASN A 146 1.25 19.82 11.88
C ASN A 146 1.98 19.81 10.53
N THR A 147 3.14 19.13 10.52
CA THR A 147 4.02 18.97 9.36
C THR A 147 3.85 17.63 8.65
N ASP A 148 2.95 16.78 9.12
CA ASP A 148 2.79 15.41 8.64
C ASP A 148 1.41 15.18 8.03
N SER A 149 1.33 14.14 7.22
CA SER A 149 0.14 13.74 6.48
C SER A 149 0.06 12.21 6.47
N LEU A 150 -1.13 11.65 6.24
CA LEU A 150 -1.33 10.21 6.13
C LEU A 150 -1.92 9.89 4.76
N ILE A 151 -1.42 8.83 4.12
CA ILE A 151 -1.93 8.34 2.83
C ILE A 151 -2.24 6.85 2.96
N LEU A 152 -3.50 6.49 2.72
CA LEU A 152 -3.94 5.09 2.67
C LEU A 152 -4.11 4.65 1.22
N VAL A 153 -3.55 3.50 0.88
CA VAL A 153 -3.75 2.84 -0.41
C VAL A 153 -4.01 1.36 -0.26
N TYR A 154 -4.73 0.80 -1.22
CA TYR A 154 -4.99 -0.63 -1.30
C TYR A 154 -3.78 -1.36 -1.88
N ASP A 155 -3.57 -2.57 -1.39
CA ASP A 155 -2.52 -3.45 -1.87
C ASP A 155 -3.13 -4.61 -2.64
N ASP A 156 -2.78 -4.71 -3.92
CA ASP A 156 -3.02 -5.92 -4.70
C ASP A 156 -1.90 -6.93 -4.45
N LEU A 157 -2.15 -7.85 -3.50
CA LEU A 157 -1.21 -8.92 -3.15
C LEU A 157 -1.38 -10.19 -3.97
N THR A 158 -2.11 -10.13 -5.10
CA THR A 158 -2.14 -11.27 -6.02
C THR A 158 -0.74 -11.53 -6.58
N ALA A 159 -0.35 -12.81 -6.62
CA ALA A 159 0.98 -13.22 -7.04
C ALA A 159 1.31 -12.70 -8.45
N PRO A 160 2.54 -12.22 -8.71
CA PRO A 160 2.96 -11.84 -10.05
C PRO A 160 3.11 -13.08 -10.94
N SER A 161 3.08 -12.85 -12.25
CA SER A 161 3.40 -13.86 -13.25
C SER A 161 4.79 -14.49 -13.02
N ALA A 162 4.99 -15.72 -13.48
CA ALA A 162 6.26 -16.42 -13.34
C ALA A 162 7.45 -15.59 -13.88
N GLY A 163 8.54 -15.53 -13.11
CA GLY A 163 9.73 -14.75 -13.46
C GLY A 163 9.60 -13.24 -13.24
N LYS A 164 8.46 -12.75 -12.74
CA LYS A 164 8.21 -11.32 -12.51
C LYS A 164 8.05 -10.98 -11.03
N VAL A 165 8.09 -9.68 -10.78
CA VAL A 165 7.69 -9.04 -9.53
C VAL A 165 6.63 -7.99 -9.81
N LYS A 166 5.87 -7.62 -8.79
CA LYS A 166 5.02 -6.42 -8.82
C LYS A 166 5.73 -5.27 -8.14
N LEU A 167 5.80 -4.12 -8.80
CA LEU A 167 6.40 -2.91 -8.28
C LEU A 167 5.34 -1.82 -8.17
N ARG A 168 5.32 -1.08 -7.07
CA ARG A 168 4.61 0.19 -6.92
C ARG A 168 5.64 1.28 -6.64
N PHE A 169 5.44 2.47 -7.19
CA PHE A 169 6.31 3.62 -6.92
C PHE A 169 5.50 4.79 -6.37
N ALA A 170 6.02 5.45 -5.34
CA ALA A 170 5.40 6.63 -4.74
C ALA A 170 6.41 7.78 -4.58
N ASN A 171 5.95 9.01 -4.84
CA ASN A 171 6.76 10.21 -4.65
C ASN A 171 6.25 10.97 -3.41
N PHE A 172 7.06 11.04 -2.34
CA PHE A 172 6.75 11.83 -1.14
C PHE A 172 7.73 13.00 -0.94
N VAL A 173 8.46 13.38 -1.99
CA VAL A 173 9.35 14.54 -1.97
C VAL A 173 8.56 15.78 -2.36
N THR A 174 8.38 16.70 -1.42
CA THR A 174 7.52 17.89 -1.59
C THR A 174 8.02 18.89 -2.64
N ARG A 175 9.31 18.83 -3.01
CA ARG A 175 9.98 19.76 -3.95
C ARG A 175 10.37 19.15 -5.30
N ALA A 176 10.19 17.85 -5.50
CA ALA A 176 10.68 17.17 -6.71
C ALA A 176 9.84 17.46 -7.96
N GLY A 177 8.65 18.07 -7.81
CA GLY A 177 7.67 18.14 -8.88
C GLY A 177 7.15 16.74 -9.23
N THR A 178 6.84 16.51 -10.51
CA THR A 178 6.56 15.17 -11.04
C THR A 178 7.85 14.48 -11.45
N VAL A 179 7.94 13.18 -11.18
CA VAL A 179 9.14 12.39 -11.45
C VAL A 179 8.83 11.10 -12.17
N ASP A 180 9.83 10.57 -12.87
CA ASP A 180 9.80 9.25 -13.49
C ASP A 180 10.70 8.30 -12.70
N LEU A 181 10.25 7.06 -12.49
CA LEU A 181 11.13 5.97 -12.07
C LEU A 181 11.53 5.19 -13.32
N ALA A 182 12.82 5.03 -13.56
CA ALA A 182 13.36 4.37 -14.75
C ALA A 182 14.49 3.39 -14.41
N TYR A 183 14.80 2.51 -15.35
CA TYR A 183 16.09 1.84 -15.36
C TYR A 183 17.20 2.84 -15.68
N VAL A 184 18.40 2.63 -15.12
CA VAL A 184 19.56 3.49 -15.44
C VAL A 184 19.83 3.53 -16.92
N GLY A 185 19.81 4.73 -17.52
CA GLY A 185 20.02 4.92 -18.96
C GLY A 185 18.96 4.23 -19.85
N GLY A 186 17.90 3.69 -19.27
CA GLY A 186 16.90 2.86 -19.95
C GLY A 186 15.50 3.46 -19.92
N ALA A 187 14.52 2.58 -20.16
CA ALA A 187 13.11 2.94 -20.22
C ALA A 187 12.53 3.31 -18.84
N SER A 188 11.55 4.21 -18.85
CA SER A 188 10.75 4.55 -17.67
C SER A 188 9.83 3.38 -17.31
N ILE A 189 9.80 3.03 -16.02
CA ILE A 189 8.87 2.08 -15.43
C ILE A 189 7.56 2.81 -15.09
N PHE A 190 7.67 3.97 -14.43
CA PHE A 190 6.56 4.87 -14.12
C PHE A 190 6.90 6.29 -14.56
N THR A 191 5.91 7.02 -15.08
CA THR A 191 6.08 8.38 -15.59
C THR A 191 5.15 9.37 -14.90
N SER A 192 5.62 10.61 -14.75
CA SER A 192 4.85 11.74 -14.22
C SER A 192 4.21 11.50 -12.85
N VAL A 193 4.95 10.86 -11.94
CA VAL A 193 4.50 10.56 -10.59
C VAL A 193 4.63 11.79 -9.71
N GLY A 194 3.51 12.46 -9.45
CA GLY A 194 3.42 13.62 -8.58
C GLY A 194 3.53 13.27 -7.09
N TYR A 195 3.71 14.29 -6.26
CA TYR A 195 3.73 14.13 -4.81
C TYR A 195 2.44 13.46 -4.29
N GLY A 196 2.58 12.53 -3.35
CA GLY A 196 1.50 11.78 -2.71
C GLY A 196 0.75 10.84 -3.65
N SER A 197 1.25 10.66 -4.88
CA SER A 197 0.64 9.80 -5.90
C SER A 197 1.45 8.53 -6.10
N PHE A 198 0.81 7.53 -6.66
CA PHE A 198 1.40 6.25 -7.01
C PHE A 198 1.51 6.12 -8.54
N GLY A 199 2.57 5.49 -9.04
CA GLY A 199 2.79 5.39 -10.48
C GLY A 199 1.63 4.69 -11.20
N GLU A 200 1.17 5.21 -12.34
CA GLU A 200 -0.03 4.74 -13.07
C GLU A 200 -1.35 4.83 -12.30
N GLN A 201 -1.40 5.55 -11.18
CA GLN A 201 -2.64 5.78 -10.43
C GLN A 201 -3.69 6.49 -11.29
N THR A 202 -4.93 6.01 -11.25
CA THR A 202 -6.07 6.73 -11.83
C THR A 202 -6.33 7.98 -10.99
N ILE A 203 -6.04 9.15 -11.56
CA ILE A 203 -6.33 10.44 -10.93
C ILE A 203 -7.83 10.71 -11.06
N ILE A 204 -8.48 10.96 -9.92
CA ILE A 204 -9.88 11.35 -9.89
C ILE A 204 -9.95 12.87 -10.03
N PRO A 205 -10.47 13.42 -11.15
CA PRO A 205 -10.68 14.84 -11.27
C PRO A 205 -11.83 15.27 -10.34
N TYR A 206 -11.66 16.41 -9.67
CA TYR A 206 -12.74 17.07 -8.94
C TYR A 206 -13.05 18.41 -9.59
N THR A 207 -14.30 18.62 -9.95
CA THR A 207 -14.81 19.90 -10.46
C THR A 207 -15.85 20.41 -9.49
N ASN A 208 -15.66 21.62 -8.94
CA ASN A 208 -16.54 22.21 -7.92
C ASN A 208 -16.80 21.29 -6.72
N GLY A 209 -15.77 20.57 -6.26
CA GLY A 209 -15.86 19.69 -5.09
C GLY A 209 -16.61 18.37 -5.33
N LYS A 210 -16.95 18.03 -6.57
CA LYS A 210 -17.58 16.75 -6.94
C LYS A 210 -16.70 15.98 -7.92
N SER A 211 -16.58 14.68 -7.72
CA SER A 211 -16.04 13.78 -8.74
C SER A 211 -17.11 13.51 -9.81
N PRO A 212 -16.71 13.14 -11.03
CA PRO A 212 -17.61 12.53 -11.99
C PRO A 212 -18.30 11.30 -11.39
N GLU A 213 -19.53 11.04 -11.81
CA GLU A 213 -20.30 9.85 -11.40
C GLU A 213 -19.64 8.56 -11.86
N ASN A 214 -18.96 8.59 -13.01
CA ASN A 214 -18.17 7.49 -13.55
C ASN A 214 -16.75 8.00 -13.84
N ILE A 215 -15.76 7.33 -13.24
CA ILE A 215 -14.35 7.55 -13.52
C ILE A 215 -13.85 6.28 -14.20
N PRO A 216 -13.71 6.28 -15.54
CA PRO A 216 -13.27 5.11 -16.29
C PRO A 216 -11.96 4.55 -15.73
N GLY A 217 -11.93 3.24 -15.49
CA GLY A 217 -10.75 2.55 -14.95
C GLY A 217 -10.52 2.74 -13.45
N LEU A 218 -11.36 3.49 -12.73
CA LEU A 218 -11.26 3.57 -11.29
C LEU A 218 -11.68 2.24 -10.64
N SER A 219 -10.77 1.66 -9.87
CA SER A 219 -11.01 0.53 -8.98
C SER A 219 -10.10 0.67 -7.76
N TRP A 220 -10.32 -0.14 -6.73
CA TRP A 220 -9.40 -0.17 -5.59
C TRP A 220 -7.95 -0.47 -6.01
N ARG A 221 -7.75 -1.23 -7.10
CA ARG A 221 -6.44 -1.56 -7.66
C ARG A 221 -5.76 -0.37 -8.32
N THR A 222 -6.51 0.57 -8.89
CA THR A 222 -5.94 1.71 -9.62
C THR A 222 -5.69 2.94 -8.75
N LEU A 223 -6.03 2.89 -7.47
CA LEU A 223 -5.72 3.93 -6.48
C LEU A 223 -4.30 3.81 -5.88
N GLY A 224 -3.67 2.65 -6.01
CA GLY A 224 -2.28 2.40 -5.59
C GLY A 224 -1.69 1.24 -6.39
N PRO A 225 -1.63 1.36 -7.72
CA PRO A 225 -1.43 0.21 -8.58
C PRO A 225 -0.01 -0.34 -8.50
N PHE A 226 0.09 -1.62 -8.83
CA PHE A 226 1.34 -2.32 -9.04
C PHE A 226 1.51 -2.62 -10.53
N LYS A 227 2.73 -2.48 -11.02
CA LYS A 227 3.15 -2.85 -12.36
C LYS A 227 4.05 -4.07 -12.30
N GLU A 228 3.81 -5.05 -13.16
CA GLU A 228 4.72 -6.17 -13.28
C GLU A 228 6.00 -5.78 -14.02
N ILE A 229 7.15 -6.14 -13.46
CA ILE A 229 8.46 -6.03 -14.10
C ILE A 229 9.22 -7.35 -13.95
N ASN A 230 10.28 -7.55 -14.72
CA ASN A 230 11.11 -8.75 -14.60
C ASN A 230 11.83 -8.78 -13.24
N ALA A 231 11.85 -9.95 -12.61
CA ALA A 231 12.72 -10.22 -11.47
C ALA A 231 14.19 -10.19 -11.90
N GLY A 232 15.09 -10.00 -10.93
CA GLY A 232 16.52 -9.97 -11.21
C GLY A 232 17.35 -9.42 -10.05
N THR A 233 18.63 -9.77 -10.03
CA THR A 233 19.61 -9.33 -9.04
C THR A 233 20.40 -8.11 -9.51
N GLY A 234 20.81 -7.25 -8.60
CA GLY A 234 21.69 -6.12 -8.92
C GLY A 234 21.07 -5.05 -9.82
N GLN A 235 19.74 -4.94 -9.85
CA GLN A 235 19.05 -3.98 -10.70
C GLN A 235 19.33 -2.55 -10.22
N ASN A 236 19.64 -1.67 -11.17
CA ASN A 236 19.88 -0.26 -10.92
C ASN A 236 18.74 0.57 -11.51
N LEU A 237 18.11 1.36 -10.66
CA LEU A 237 17.03 2.27 -11.02
C LEU A 237 17.49 3.72 -10.81
N GLU A 238 16.82 4.66 -11.45
CA GLU A 238 17.03 6.08 -11.25
C GLU A 238 15.71 6.82 -11.25
N VAL A 239 15.72 8.00 -10.63
CA VAL A 239 14.59 8.93 -10.70
C VAL A 239 15.00 10.07 -11.61
N ARG A 240 14.13 10.43 -12.55
CA ARG A 240 14.32 11.57 -13.44
C ARG A 240 13.27 12.61 -13.14
N ASN A 241 13.63 13.90 -13.23
CA ASN A 241 12.63 14.95 -13.32
C ASN A 241 11.82 14.71 -14.60
N ASN A 242 10.49 14.68 -14.50
CA ASN A 242 9.62 14.52 -15.66
C ASN A 242 9.74 15.73 -16.61
N THR A 243 10.13 16.90 -16.07
CA THR A 243 10.54 18.06 -16.86
C THR A 243 12.00 17.93 -17.28
N GLY A 244 12.24 17.64 -18.56
CA GLY A 244 13.58 17.63 -19.14
C GLY A 244 14.41 16.36 -18.92
N GLY A 245 13.91 15.38 -18.16
CA GLY A 245 14.52 14.05 -18.05
C GLY A 245 15.81 13.99 -17.22
N VAL A 246 16.16 15.06 -16.49
CA VAL A 246 17.38 15.14 -15.69
C VAL A 246 17.34 14.13 -14.55
N VAL A 247 18.41 13.34 -14.39
CA VAL A 247 18.54 12.39 -13.27
C VAL A 247 18.67 13.14 -11.95
N LEU A 248 17.83 12.78 -10.97
CA LEU A 248 17.83 13.34 -9.63
C LEU A 248 18.80 12.57 -8.72
N PRO A 249 19.46 13.24 -7.76
CA PRO A 249 20.38 12.59 -6.82
C PRO A 249 19.60 11.77 -5.79
N VAL A 250 19.32 10.51 -6.12
CA VAL A 250 18.57 9.57 -5.27
C VAL A 250 19.46 8.43 -4.80
N THR A 251 19.56 8.28 -3.49
CA THR A 251 20.24 7.14 -2.84
C THR A 251 19.28 5.96 -2.67
N GLY A 252 19.80 4.73 -2.59
CA GLY A 252 18.97 3.53 -2.34
C GLY A 252 18.36 2.86 -3.58
N LEU A 253 18.75 3.28 -4.80
CA LEU A 253 18.28 2.71 -6.06
C LEU A 253 19.35 1.93 -6.85
N ARG A 254 20.40 1.45 -6.18
CA ARG A 254 21.50 0.70 -6.80
C ARG A 254 21.56 -0.71 -6.22
N GLY A 255 21.86 -1.70 -7.07
CA GLY A 255 22.08 -3.08 -6.67
C GLY A 255 20.86 -3.77 -6.08
N ILE A 256 19.64 -3.38 -6.47
CA ILE A 256 18.41 -3.92 -5.89
C ILE A 256 18.19 -5.37 -6.37
N ASN A 257 17.88 -6.26 -5.44
CA ASN A 257 17.46 -7.62 -5.76
C ASN A 257 15.93 -7.70 -5.72
N PHE A 258 15.33 -7.93 -6.88
CA PHE A 258 13.90 -8.21 -7.02
C PHE A 258 13.72 -9.71 -7.21
N GLU A 259 13.22 -10.39 -6.18
CA GLU A 259 13.00 -11.85 -6.18
C GLU A 259 11.70 -12.19 -6.89
N ALA A 260 11.72 -13.16 -7.80
CA ALA A 260 10.52 -13.59 -8.53
C ALA A 260 9.40 -14.03 -7.56
N GLY A 261 8.16 -13.65 -7.87
CA GLY A 261 7.02 -13.94 -6.99
C GLY A 261 6.75 -12.88 -5.93
N LYS A 262 7.67 -11.92 -5.72
CA LYS A 262 7.53 -10.89 -4.70
C LYS A 262 6.88 -9.61 -5.21
N ILE A 263 6.40 -8.83 -4.24
CA ILE A 263 5.69 -7.57 -4.44
C ILE A 263 6.44 -6.49 -3.64
N TYR A 264 6.74 -5.36 -4.27
CA TYR A 264 7.54 -4.30 -3.69
C TYR A 264 6.87 -2.94 -3.84
N THR A 265 7.02 -2.09 -2.84
CA THR A 265 6.79 -0.64 -2.98
C THR A 265 8.11 0.08 -2.84
N ILE A 266 8.42 0.94 -3.81
CA ILE A 266 9.48 1.93 -3.71
C ILE A 266 8.82 3.27 -3.41
N PHE A 267 9.33 3.99 -2.43
CA PHE A 267 8.98 5.39 -2.28
C PHE A 267 10.24 6.24 -2.18
N ILE A 268 10.15 7.48 -2.66
CA ILE A 268 11.16 8.50 -2.42
C ILE A 268 10.67 9.52 -1.39
N ASN A 269 11.58 9.93 -0.51
CA ASN A 269 11.39 11.03 0.42
C ASN A 269 12.72 11.75 0.66
N ASN A 270 12.70 12.79 1.48
CA ASN A 270 13.90 13.48 1.93
C ASN A 270 13.77 13.87 3.41
N VAL A 271 14.91 14.14 4.05
CA VAL A 271 14.92 14.74 5.39
C VAL A 271 14.65 16.23 5.24
N ASN A 272 14.04 16.86 6.25
CA ASN A 272 13.77 18.30 6.22
C ASN A 272 15.07 19.09 6.01
N GLY A 273 15.09 19.91 4.95
CA GLY A 273 16.26 20.73 4.59
C GLY A 273 17.32 20.00 3.76
N ASP A 274 17.22 18.69 3.54
CA ASP A 274 18.12 17.95 2.66
C ASP A 274 17.70 18.11 1.18
N LEU A 275 18.70 18.35 0.34
CA LEU A 275 18.56 18.43 -1.12
C LEU A 275 18.65 17.04 -1.78
N ASN A 276 19.21 16.06 -1.08
CA ASN A 276 19.30 14.69 -1.57
C ASN A 276 18.02 13.92 -1.29
N PHE A 277 17.63 13.06 -2.23
CA PHE A 277 16.49 12.18 -2.04
C PHE A 277 16.98 10.80 -1.61
N ASN A 278 16.14 10.14 -0.83
CA ASN A 278 16.33 8.76 -0.45
C ASN A 278 15.17 7.93 -1.02
N ALA A 279 15.51 6.82 -1.67
CA ALA A 279 14.56 5.79 -1.99
C ALA A 279 14.63 4.68 -0.95
N THR A 280 13.45 4.16 -0.60
CA THR A 280 13.32 2.97 0.23
C THR A 280 12.52 1.93 -0.53
N VAL A 281 13.03 0.70 -0.56
CA VAL A 281 12.34 -0.47 -1.13
C VAL A 281 11.74 -1.27 0.02
N VAL A 282 10.42 -1.45 0.00
CA VAL A 282 9.68 -2.21 1.00
C VAL A 282 9.04 -3.42 0.34
N ALA A 283 9.34 -4.62 0.85
CA ALA A 283 8.65 -5.83 0.45
C ALA A 283 7.23 -5.88 1.07
N GLN A 284 6.27 -6.33 0.26
CA GLN A 284 4.88 -6.52 0.63
C GLN A 284 4.64 -8.02 0.87
N ASP A 285 5.24 -8.54 1.95
CA ASP A 285 5.09 -9.93 2.36
C ASP A 285 3.80 -10.13 3.18
N LEU A 286 3.14 -11.27 2.93
CA LEU A 286 2.01 -11.79 3.68
C LEU A 286 2.46 -12.54 4.95
#